data_AF-A0A6A5F3L5-F1
#
_entry.id   AF-A0A6A5F3L5-F1
#
_cell.length_a   1.000
_cell.length_b   1.000
_cell.length_c   1.000
_cell.angle_alpha   90.00
_cell.angle_beta   90.00
_cell.angle_gamma   90.00
#
_symmetry.space_group_name_H-M   'P 1'
#
loop_
_entity.id
_entity.type
_entity.pdbx_description
1 polymer ?
#
loop_
_entity_poly.entity_id
_entity_poly.type
_entity_poly.pdbx_seq_one_letter_code
_entity_poly.pdbx_strand_id
1 'polypeptide(L)'
;MAGCRLASKGKSLADSSFQSEIQSIRSFLAMQKTSPGTHGNAPANDESLNTHSLVSPRYAKKYKAKQLTPRILDAYQNVAQLSLTDAVMRFLQIWQALPDFGLSYVVVRFKGSRKDEVLGIGPNRLIRIDLAVGDVVKTWRYNNMKQWNVNWDIRQVAIEFEGNINIAFACVTADCKIVHEFIGGYIFMSTRSRAKSDTLNEELFHKLTGGHDAL
;
A
#
# COMPACT_ATOMS: atom_id res chain seq x y z
N MET A 1 38.06 -1.88 -19.75
CA MET A 1 38.23 -3.04 -18.85
C MET A 1 39.53 -3.80 -19.11
N ALA A 2 39.73 -4.44 -20.26
CA ALA A 2 40.99 -5.15 -20.59
C ALA A 2 42.26 -4.30 -20.38
N GLY A 3 42.27 -3.06 -20.88
CA GLY A 3 43.40 -2.14 -20.71
C GLY A 3 43.69 -1.76 -19.26
N CYS A 4 42.66 -1.48 -18.45
CA CYS A 4 42.82 -1.20 -17.02
C CYS A 4 43.31 -2.43 -16.23
N ARG A 5 42.89 -3.64 -16.63
CA ARG A 5 43.32 -4.92 -16.02
C ARG A 5 44.77 -5.28 -16.39
N LEU A 6 45.24 -4.87 -17.56
CA LEU A 6 46.66 -4.99 -17.93
C LEU A 6 47.51 -3.92 -17.27
N ALA A 7 47.05 -2.68 -17.25
CA ALA A 7 47.74 -1.58 -16.57
C ALA A 7 47.93 -1.87 -15.07
N SER A 8 46.95 -2.48 -14.40
CA SER A 8 47.09 -2.91 -13.00
C SER A 8 48.12 -4.02 -12.78
N LYS A 9 48.52 -4.74 -13.84
CA LYS A 9 49.61 -5.72 -13.85
C LYS A 9 50.92 -5.13 -14.39
N GLY A 10 51.00 -3.81 -14.56
CA GLY A 10 52.16 -3.12 -15.13
C GLY A 10 52.35 -3.34 -16.64
N LYS A 11 51.33 -3.83 -17.34
CA LYS A 11 51.37 -4.17 -18.77
C LYS A 11 50.67 -3.11 -19.61
N SER A 12 51.24 -2.82 -20.79
CA SER A 12 50.68 -1.84 -21.72
C SER A 12 49.68 -2.48 -22.70
N LEU A 13 48.99 -1.65 -23.47
CA LEU A 13 48.06 -2.10 -24.52
C LEU A 13 48.77 -2.80 -25.70
N ALA A 14 50.09 -2.70 -25.78
CA ALA A 14 50.90 -3.38 -26.78
C ALA A 14 51.28 -4.82 -26.36
N ASP A 15 50.96 -5.24 -25.13
CA ASP A 15 51.21 -6.61 -24.69
C ASP A 15 50.38 -7.59 -25.52
N SER A 16 50.97 -8.70 -25.94
CA SER A 16 50.32 -9.72 -26.79
C SER A 16 49.08 -10.32 -26.12
N SER A 17 49.02 -10.26 -24.78
CA SER A 17 47.88 -10.69 -23.98
C SER A 17 46.64 -9.78 -24.11
N PHE A 18 46.76 -8.57 -24.64
CA PHE A 18 45.65 -7.62 -24.78
C PHE A 18 44.55 -8.10 -25.71
N GLN A 19 44.90 -8.67 -26.87
CA GLN A 19 43.92 -9.21 -27.81
C GLN A 19 43.21 -10.45 -27.25
N SER A 20 43.94 -11.31 -26.55
CA SER A 20 43.38 -12.48 -25.87
C SER A 20 42.38 -12.06 -24.79
N GLU A 21 42.73 -11.05 -23.98
CA GLU A 21 41.87 -10.50 -22.93
C GLU A 21 40.57 -9.88 -23.49
N ILE A 22 40.65 -9.14 -24.61
CA ILE A 22 39.47 -8.62 -25.31
C ILE A 22 38.57 -9.77 -25.78
N GLN A 23 39.17 -10.82 -26.36
CA GLN A 23 38.43 -11.96 -26.87
C GLN A 23 37.74 -12.74 -25.74
N SER A 24 38.40 -12.90 -24.58
CA SER A 24 37.80 -13.51 -23.37
C SER A 24 36.65 -12.69 -22.81
N ILE A 25 36.75 -11.36 -22.78
CA ILE A 25 35.64 -10.51 -22.32
C ILE A 25 34.47 -10.58 -23.30
N ARG A 26 34.75 -10.56 -24.62
CA ARG A 26 33.71 -10.69 -25.64
C ARG A 26 33.01 -12.05 -25.60
N SER A 27 33.75 -13.14 -25.43
CA SER A 27 33.16 -14.47 -25.32
C SER A 27 32.30 -14.61 -24.06
N PHE A 28 32.77 -14.07 -22.92
CA PHE A 28 31.99 -14.02 -21.69
C PHE A 28 30.69 -13.20 -21.83
N LEU A 29 30.77 -12.01 -22.44
CA LEU A 29 29.59 -11.17 -22.71
C LEU A 29 28.63 -11.82 -23.72
N ALA A 30 29.15 -12.62 -24.66
CA ALA A 30 28.32 -13.37 -25.60
C ALA A 30 27.53 -14.49 -24.90
N MET A 31 28.14 -15.18 -23.91
CA MET A 31 27.45 -16.18 -23.08
C MET A 31 26.33 -15.58 -22.23
N GLN A 32 26.50 -14.33 -21.76
CA GLN A 32 25.46 -13.65 -20.99
C GLN A 32 24.21 -13.34 -21.82
N LYS A 33 24.33 -13.23 -23.15
CA LYS A 33 23.21 -12.94 -24.05
C LYS A 33 22.40 -14.18 -24.44
N THR A 34 22.96 -15.39 -24.29
CA THR A 34 22.31 -16.64 -24.72
C THR A 34 21.46 -17.31 -23.64
N SER A 35 21.37 -16.73 -22.43
CA SER A 35 20.44 -17.23 -21.40
C SER A 35 19.80 -16.12 -20.57
N PRO A 36 18.70 -15.53 -21.05
CA PRO A 36 17.74 -14.84 -20.19
C PRO A 36 16.63 -15.78 -19.68
N GLY A 37 16.60 -17.05 -20.10
CA GLY A 37 15.39 -17.89 -20.04
C GLY A 37 15.43 -19.10 -19.10
N THR A 38 16.51 -19.37 -18.39
CA THR A 38 16.56 -20.51 -17.45
C THR A 38 16.50 -20.01 -16.01
N HIS A 39 15.39 -19.37 -15.66
CA HIS A 39 14.90 -19.55 -14.30
C HIS A 39 14.55 -21.03 -14.19
N GLY A 40 15.46 -21.78 -13.59
CA GLY A 40 15.21 -23.18 -13.27
C GLY A 40 14.00 -23.24 -12.35
N ASN A 41 12.83 -23.53 -12.94
CA ASN A 41 11.74 -24.15 -12.21
C ASN A 41 12.23 -25.55 -11.83
N ALA A 42 13.06 -25.63 -10.78
CA ALA A 42 13.14 -26.85 -10.02
C ALA A 42 11.69 -27.16 -9.58
N PRO A 43 11.16 -28.36 -9.83
CA PRO A 43 9.88 -28.73 -9.26
C PRO A 43 10.04 -28.56 -7.76
N ALA A 44 9.24 -27.68 -7.17
CA ALA A 44 9.22 -27.50 -5.73
C ALA A 44 8.89 -28.87 -5.14
N ASN A 45 9.91 -29.54 -4.59
CA ASN A 45 9.74 -30.84 -3.97
C ASN A 45 8.71 -30.68 -2.84
N ASP A 46 7.69 -31.54 -2.90
CA ASP A 46 6.36 -31.46 -2.29
C ASP A 46 6.32 -31.60 -0.75
N GLU A 47 7.44 -31.39 -0.02
CA GLU A 47 7.55 -31.82 1.39
C GLU A 47 7.86 -30.76 2.46
N SER A 48 7.84 -29.45 2.16
CA SER A 48 8.03 -28.45 3.24
C SER A 48 7.19 -27.18 3.14
N LEU A 49 6.09 -27.20 2.39
CA LEU A 49 5.18 -26.06 2.40
C LEU A 49 4.46 -25.98 3.76
N ASN A 50 4.93 -25.08 4.63
CA ASN A 50 4.25 -24.78 5.89
C ASN A 50 2.94 -24.01 5.60
N THR A 51 1.89 -24.74 5.25
CA THR A 51 0.59 -24.16 4.88
C THR A 51 -0.02 -23.29 5.98
N HIS A 52 0.29 -23.57 7.25
CA HIS A 52 -0.20 -22.78 8.38
C HIS A 52 0.46 -21.40 8.50
N SER A 53 1.65 -21.18 7.94
CA SER A 53 2.28 -19.85 7.90
C SER A 53 1.76 -18.96 6.77
N LEU A 54 1.05 -19.53 5.79
CA LEU A 54 0.54 -18.82 4.61
C LEU A 54 -0.92 -18.34 4.77
N VAL A 55 -1.61 -18.79 5.81
CA VAL A 55 -3.02 -18.46 6.05
C VAL A 55 -3.22 -17.88 7.44
N SER A 56 -4.27 -17.08 7.62
CA SER A 56 -4.58 -16.53 8.95
C SER A 56 -4.96 -17.64 9.95
N PRO A 57 -4.77 -17.41 11.27
CA PRO A 57 -5.08 -18.40 12.30
C PRO A 57 -6.52 -18.92 12.26
N ARG A 58 -7.47 -18.10 11.77
CA ARG A 58 -8.87 -18.49 11.59
C ARG A 58 -9.02 -19.65 10.61
N TYR A 59 -8.31 -19.62 9.48
CA TYR A 59 -8.36 -20.69 8.49
C TYR A 59 -7.53 -21.90 8.90
N ALA A 60 -6.40 -21.68 9.58
CA ALA A 60 -5.60 -22.75 10.17
C ALA A 60 -6.38 -23.59 11.19
N LYS A 61 -7.27 -22.96 11.98
CA LYS A 61 -8.17 -23.66 12.91
C LYS A 61 -9.33 -24.38 12.21
N LYS A 62 -9.82 -23.84 11.09
CA LYS A 62 -10.99 -24.37 10.36
C LYS A 62 -10.67 -25.55 9.45
N TYR A 63 -9.50 -25.56 8.81
CA TYR A 63 -9.11 -26.56 7.83
C TYR A 63 -7.81 -27.26 8.24
N LYS A 64 -7.75 -28.58 8.02
CA LYS A 64 -6.52 -29.35 8.23
C LYS A 64 -5.52 -29.06 7.10
N ALA A 65 -4.22 -29.16 7.39
CA ALA A 65 -3.15 -28.98 6.41
C ALA A 65 -3.36 -29.80 5.12
N LYS A 66 -3.82 -31.05 5.23
CA LYS A 66 -4.13 -31.93 4.08
C LYS A 66 -5.20 -31.38 3.13
N GLN A 67 -6.09 -30.50 3.60
CA GLN A 67 -7.11 -29.85 2.77
C GLN A 67 -6.65 -28.49 2.21
N LEU A 68 -5.77 -27.80 2.95
CA LEU A 68 -5.23 -26.49 2.56
C LEU A 68 -4.15 -26.63 1.48
N THR A 69 -3.26 -27.60 1.63
CA THR A 69 -2.13 -27.84 0.72
C THR A 69 -2.55 -27.94 -0.75
N PRO A 70 -3.50 -28.81 -1.15
CA PRO A 70 -3.90 -28.90 -2.55
C PRO A 70 -4.54 -27.60 -3.07
N ARG A 71 -5.31 -26.87 -2.24
CA ARG A 71 -5.90 -25.58 -2.65
C ARG A 71 -4.86 -24.50 -2.88
N ILE A 72 -3.81 -24.48 -2.08
CA ILE A 72 -2.70 -23.52 -2.22
C ILE A 72 -1.88 -23.87 -3.46
N LEU A 73 -1.57 -25.14 -3.68
CA LEU A 73 -0.83 -25.60 -4.85
C LEU A 73 -1.58 -25.36 -6.16
N ASP A 74 -2.91 -25.53 -6.16
CA ASP A 74 -3.77 -25.22 -7.30
C ASP A 74 -3.78 -23.71 -7.60
N ALA A 75 -3.96 -22.87 -6.57
CA ALA A 75 -3.86 -21.42 -6.72
C ALA A 75 -2.48 -20.96 -7.19
N TYR A 76 -1.41 -21.64 -6.73
CA TYR A 76 -0.02 -21.34 -7.11
C TYR A 76 0.23 -21.50 -8.61
N GLN A 77 -0.44 -22.43 -9.30
CA GLN A 77 -0.27 -22.61 -10.75
C GLN A 77 -0.57 -21.33 -11.54
N ASN A 78 -1.48 -20.48 -11.04
CA ASN A 78 -1.83 -19.21 -11.68
C ASN A 78 -0.74 -18.12 -11.54
N VAL A 79 0.21 -18.30 -10.63
CA VAL A 79 1.26 -17.31 -10.33
C VAL A 79 2.68 -17.86 -10.49
N ALA A 80 2.83 -19.15 -10.79
CA ALA A 80 4.13 -19.85 -10.84
C ALA A 80 5.11 -19.27 -11.89
N GLN A 81 4.61 -18.55 -12.90
CA GLN A 81 5.42 -17.95 -13.96
C GLN A 81 5.70 -16.44 -13.74
N LEU A 82 5.18 -15.85 -12.66
CA LEU A 82 5.39 -14.44 -12.36
C LEU A 82 6.81 -14.21 -11.81
N SER A 83 7.41 -13.08 -12.20
CA SER A 83 8.61 -12.61 -11.51
C SER A 83 8.30 -12.24 -10.05
N LEU A 84 9.31 -12.17 -9.19
CA LEU A 84 9.13 -11.75 -7.79
C LEU A 84 8.39 -10.41 -7.70
N THR A 85 8.79 -9.44 -8.53
CA THR A 85 8.19 -8.11 -8.57
C THR A 85 6.73 -8.17 -9.00
N ASP A 86 6.41 -8.94 -10.04
CA ASP A 86 5.04 -9.07 -10.53
C ASP A 86 4.15 -9.81 -9.54
N ALA A 87 4.68 -10.83 -8.85
CA ALA A 87 3.97 -11.55 -7.80
C ALA A 87 3.61 -10.61 -6.63
N VAL A 88 4.56 -9.79 -6.17
CA VAL A 88 4.33 -8.79 -5.11
C VAL A 88 3.31 -7.74 -5.58
N MET A 89 3.45 -7.23 -6.80
CA MET A 89 2.48 -6.27 -7.36
C MET A 89 1.08 -6.87 -7.45
N ARG A 90 0.96 -8.12 -7.89
CA ARG A 90 -0.32 -8.83 -7.97
C ARG A 90 -0.94 -9.04 -6.59
N PHE A 91 -0.13 -9.40 -5.59
CA PHE A 91 -0.57 -9.51 -4.21
C PHE A 91 -1.16 -8.19 -3.70
N LEU A 92 -0.46 -7.07 -3.93
CA LEU A 92 -0.94 -5.74 -3.54
C LEU A 92 -2.24 -5.35 -4.26
N GLN A 93 -2.37 -5.64 -5.55
CA GLN A 93 -3.60 -5.40 -6.30
C GLN A 93 -4.79 -6.17 -5.73
N ILE A 94 -4.60 -7.44 -5.37
CA ILE A 94 -5.64 -8.27 -4.76
C ILE A 94 -6.01 -7.72 -3.38
N TRP A 95 -5.02 -7.34 -2.56
CA TRP A 95 -5.25 -6.71 -1.26
C TRP A 95 -6.04 -5.40 -1.39
N GLN A 96 -5.71 -4.57 -2.38
CA GLN A 96 -6.39 -3.31 -2.68
C GLN A 96 -7.84 -3.50 -3.16
N ALA A 97 -8.15 -4.64 -3.78
CA ALA A 97 -9.48 -4.96 -4.28
C ALA A 97 -10.44 -5.48 -3.18
N LEU A 98 -9.95 -5.70 -1.95
CA LEU A 98 -10.79 -6.13 -0.84
C LEU A 98 -11.80 -5.03 -0.44
N PRO A 99 -13.05 -5.38 -0.05
CA PRO A 99 -14.10 -4.39 0.26
C PRO A 99 -13.71 -3.33 1.30
N ASP A 100 -12.97 -3.75 2.33
CA ASP A 100 -12.58 -2.91 3.46
C ASP A 100 -11.17 -2.32 3.33
N PHE A 101 -10.56 -2.44 2.16
CA PHE A 101 -9.23 -1.90 1.93
C PHE A 101 -9.18 -0.38 2.16
N GLY A 102 -8.13 0.05 2.86
CA GLY A 102 -7.82 1.48 3.05
C GLY A 102 -8.76 2.19 4.04
N LEU A 103 -9.50 1.46 4.87
CA LEU A 103 -10.31 2.03 5.94
C LEU A 103 -9.54 2.10 7.26
N SER A 104 -9.52 3.27 7.88
CA SER A 104 -9.06 3.49 9.26
C SER A 104 -10.27 3.71 10.16
N TYR A 105 -10.34 3.04 11.31
CA TYR A 105 -11.51 3.08 12.19
C TYR A 105 -11.26 3.91 13.45
N VAL A 106 -12.18 4.80 13.77
CA VAL A 106 -12.17 5.62 14.99
C VAL A 106 -13.54 5.54 15.65
N VAL A 107 -13.60 5.29 16.96
CA VAL A 107 -14.87 5.34 17.70
C VAL A 107 -15.22 6.81 17.94
N VAL A 108 -16.44 7.18 17.56
CA VAL A 108 -16.95 8.54 17.64
C VAL A 108 -18.36 8.55 18.22
N ARG A 109 -18.77 9.70 18.75
CA ARG A 109 -20.15 9.98 19.14
C ARG A 109 -20.73 11.05 18.23
N PHE A 110 -21.65 10.66 17.36
CA PHE A 110 -22.34 11.62 16.48
C PHE A 110 -23.25 12.56 17.27
N LYS A 111 -23.31 13.82 16.85
CA LYS A 111 -24.21 14.83 17.43
C LYS A 111 -25.65 14.33 17.34
N GLY A 112 -26.35 14.32 18.48
CA GLY A 112 -27.72 13.79 18.59
C GLY A 112 -27.80 12.27 18.82
N SER A 113 -26.70 11.53 18.71
CA SER A 113 -26.62 10.12 19.11
C SER A 113 -26.23 10.01 20.59
N ARG A 114 -26.88 9.08 21.30
CA ARG A 114 -26.52 8.73 22.68
C ARG A 114 -25.55 7.55 22.76
N LYS A 115 -25.32 6.86 21.64
CA LYS A 115 -24.47 5.67 21.55
C LYS A 115 -23.17 6.02 20.83
N ASP A 116 -22.12 5.31 21.20
CA ASP A 116 -20.86 5.35 20.47
C ASP A 116 -20.97 4.47 19.22
N GLU A 117 -20.37 4.97 18.14
CA GLU A 117 -20.42 4.38 16.81
C GLU A 117 -19.02 4.44 16.20
N VAL A 118 -18.81 3.79 15.05
CA VAL A 118 -17.50 3.79 14.39
C VAL A 118 -17.56 4.67 13.16
N LEU A 119 -16.59 5.59 13.06
CA LEU A 119 -16.27 6.30 11.84
C LEU A 119 -15.15 5.55 11.13
N GLY A 120 -15.45 4.98 9.97
CA GLY A 120 -14.44 4.52 9.03
C GLY A 120 -14.01 5.67 8.12
N ILE A 121 -12.71 5.92 8.06
CA ILE A 121 -12.08 6.95 7.25
C ILE A 121 -11.36 6.24 6.11
N GLY A 122 -11.86 6.43 4.88
CA GLY A 122 -11.26 5.90 3.67
C GLY A 122 -10.62 6.97 2.80
N PRO A 123 -9.95 6.59 1.70
CA PRO A 123 -9.25 7.52 0.84
C PRO A 123 -10.15 8.49 0.07
N ASN A 124 -11.41 8.12 -0.15
CA ASN A 124 -12.37 8.90 -0.93
C ASN A 124 -13.72 9.11 -0.22
N ARG A 125 -13.86 8.59 1.00
CA ARG A 125 -15.13 8.53 1.72
C ARG A 125 -14.97 8.42 3.22
N LEU A 126 -16.00 8.85 3.93
CA LEU A 126 -16.26 8.54 5.33
C LEU A 126 -17.43 7.57 5.40
N ILE A 127 -17.37 6.61 6.30
CA ILE A 127 -18.45 5.65 6.56
C ILE A 127 -18.81 5.65 8.04
N ARG A 128 -20.11 5.69 8.33
CA ARG A 128 -20.65 5.48 9.67
C ARG A 128 -21.06 4.03 9.80
N ILE A 129 -20.56 3.38 10.81
CA ILE A 129 -20.77 1.96 11.10
C ILE A 129 -21.42 1.86 12.48
N ASP A 130 -22.50 1.09 12.56
CA ASP A 130 -23.13 0.76 13.84
C ASP A 130 -22.21 -0.17 14.62
N LEU A 131 -21.86 0.20 15.86
CA LEU A 131 -20.91 -0.57 16.66
C LEU A 131 -21.49 -1.93 17.13
N ALA A 132 -22.82 -2.06 17.26
CA ALA A 132 -23.46 -3.26 17.76
C ALA A 132 -23.58 -4.34 16.68
N VAL A 133 -23.92 -3.93 15.46
CA VAL A 133 -24.15 -4.86 14.33
C VAL A 133 -22.91 -4.98 13.43
N GLY A 134 -22.11 -3.91 13.33
CA GLY A 134 -20.97 -3.84 12.42
C GLY A 134 -21.35 -3.43 10.99
N ASP A 135 -22.62 -3.08 10.75
CA ASP A 135 -23.12 -2.71 9.43
C ASP A 135 -22.89 -1.23 9.09
N VAL A 136 -22.68 -0.95 7.81
CA VAL A 136 -22.56 0.40 7.28
C VAL A 136 -23.93 1.08 7.30
N VAL A 137 -24.07 2.10 8.15
CA VAL A 137 -25.29 2.91 8.28
C VAL A 137 -25.35 3.97 7.20
N LYS A 138 -24.23 4.66 6.95
CA LYS A 138 -24.19 5.77 5.99
C LYS A 138 -22.79 5.95 5.41
N THR A 139 -22.72 6.38 4.15
CA THR A 139 -21.48 6.72 3.46
C THR A 139 -21.54 8.16 2.96
N TRP A 140 -20.48 8.92 3.20
CA TRP A 140 -20.27 10.26 2.67
C TRP A 140 -19.02 10.29 1.81
N ARG A 141 -19.08 10.92 0.63
CA ARG A 141 -17.94 11.00 -0.30
C ARG A 141 -17.23 12.34 -0.16
N TYR A 142 -15.91 12.33 -0.25
CA TYR A 142 -15.12 13.57 -0.21
C TYR A 142 -15.43 14.52 -1.36
N ASN A 143 -15.80 14.00 -2.53
CA ASN A 143 -16.20 14.84 -3.67
C ASN A 143 -17.38 15.76 -3.37
N ASN A 144 -18.23 15.40 -2.40
CA ASN A 144 -19.39 16.20 -2.01
C ASN A 144 -19.09 17.04 -0.76
N MET A 145 -17.87 16.98 -0.21
CA MET A 145 -17.48 17.72 0.98
C MET A 145 -17.13 19.15 0.58
N LYS A 146 -17.76 20.13 1.24
CA LYS A 146 -17.46 21.55 1.04
C LYS A 146 -16.33 22.02 1.96
N GLN A 147 -16.46 21.69 3.24
CA GLN A 147 -15.53 22.10 4.28
C GLN A 147 -15.67 21.21 5.52
N TRP A 148 -14.65 21.20 6.35
CA TRP A 148 -14.71 20.66 7.71
C TRP A 148 -14.07 21.65 8.68
N ASN A 149 -14.58 21.67 9.90
CA ASN A 149 -14.09 22.48 10.99
C ASN A 149 -13.91 21.59 12.22
N VAL A 150 -12.89 21.89 13.03
CA VAL A 150 -12.70 21.27 14.33
C VAL A 150 -12.85 22.34 15.39
N ASN A 151 -13.79 22.13 16.30
CA ASN A 151 -13.87 22.90 17.52
C ASN A 151 -13.05 22.17 18.60
N TRP A 152 -11.91 22.76 18.96
CA TRP A 152 -10.96 22.19 19.91
C TRP A 152 -11.46 22.22 21.36
N ASP A 153 -12.26 23.23 21.72
CA ASP A 153 -12.79 23.40 23.08
C ASP A 153 -13.73 22.25 23.45
N ILE A 154 -14.62 21.90 22.52
CA ILE A 154 -15.59 20.81 22.71
C ILE A 154 -15.15 19.50 22.04
N ARG A 155 -13.94 19.46 21.47
CA ARG A 155 -13.36 18.31 20.76
C ARG A 155 -14.36 17.68 19.78
N GLN A 156 -14.89 18.51 18.90
CA GLN A 156 -15.90 18.11 17.92
C GLN A 156 -15.43 18.45 16.51
N VAL A 157 -15.56 17.48 15.60
CA VAL A 157 -15.39 17.69 14.17
C VAL A 157 -16.77 17.91 13.55
N ALA A 158 -16.92 18.96 12.76
CA ALA A 158 -18.11 19.26 11.97
C ALA A 158 -17.73 19.27 10.48
N ILE A 159 -18.53 18.60 9.64
CA ILE A 159 -18.29 18.46 8.21
C ILE A 159 -19.56 18.85 7.46
N GLU A 160 -19.41 19.77 6.52
CA GLU A 160 -20.46 20.19 5.61
C GLU A 160 -20.28 19.51 4.25
N PHE A 161 -21.37 18.88 3.79
CA PHE A 161 -21.47 18.33 2.44
C PHE A 161 -22.49 19.12 1.62
N GLU A 162 -22.43 18.95 0.30
CA GLU A 162 -23.44 19.42 -0.63
C GLU A 162 -24.85 18.90 -0.28
N GLY A 163 -25.87 19.67 -0.65
CA GLY A 163 -27.26 19.35 -0.34
C GLY A 163 -27.67 19.63 1.11
N ASN A 164 -26.99 20.57 1.80
CA ASN A 164 -27.25 20.95 3.19
C ASN A 164 -27.10 19.78 4.20
N ILE A 165 -26.23 18.82 3.88
CA ILE A 165 -25.97 17.68 4.76
C ILE A 165 -24.81 18.06 5.69
N ASN A 166 -25.13 18.30 6.96
CA ASN A 166 -24.14 18.58 7.99
C ASN A 166 -24.02 17.40 8.94
N ILE A 167 -22.79 16.98 9.22
CA ILE A 167 -22.50 15.99 10.26
C ILE A 167 -21.57 16.61 11.29
N ALA A 168 -21.75 16.22 12.55
CA ALA A 168 -20.82 16.57 13.60
C ALA A 168 -20.65 15.39 14.55
N PHE A 169 -19.45 15.19 15.06
CA PHE A 169 -19.14 14.09 15.97
C PHE A 169 -17.94 14.45 16.86
N ALA A 170 -17.93 13.88 18.06
CA ALA A 170 -16.78 13.94 18.97
C ALA A 170 -16.02 12.61 18.91
N CYS A 171 -14.68 12.65 18.96
CA CYS A 171 -13.86 11.44 18.96
C CYS A 171 -13.76 10.85 20.38
N VAL A 172 -13.87 9.53 20.51
CA VAL A 172 -13.85 8.81 21.79
C VAL A 172 -12.51 8.10 22.01
N THR A 173 -12.03 7.37 21.00
CA THR A 173 -10.78 6.58 21.10
C THR A 173 -9.54 7.30 20.56
N ALA A 174 -9.70 8.49 19.98
CA ALA A 174 -8.63 9.26 19.36
C ALA A 174 -8.87 10.76 19.54
N ASP A 175 -7.82 11.56 19.36
CA ASP A 175 -7.95 13.02 19.28
C ASP A 175 -8.64 13.42 17.96
N CYS A 176 -9.46 14.47 17.99
CA CYS A 176 -10.05 15.07 16.80
C CYS A 176 -8.98 15.57 15.82
N LYS A 177 -7.77 15.89 16.30
CA LYS A 177 -6.61 16.20 15.47
C LYS A 177 -6.27 15.06 14.49
N ILE A 178 -6.34 13.81 14.95
CA ILE A 178 -6.03 12.65 14.12
C ILE A 178 -7.03 12.55 12.97
N VAL A 179 -8.34 12.68 13.26
CA VAL A 179 -9.39 12.63 12.22
C VAL A 179 -9.26 13.80 11.24
N HIS A 180 -8.97 14.99 11.75
CA HIS A 180 -8.69 16.18 10.94
C HIS A 180 -7.53 15.95 9.97
N GLU A 181 -6.40 15.44 10.47
CA GLU A 181 -5.21 15.16 9.69
C GLU A 181 -5.47 14.06 8.64
N PHE A 182 -6.23 13.02 8.97
CA PHE A 182 -6.62 11.99 8.00
C PHE A 182 -7.45 12.59 6.85
N ILE A 183 -8.47 13.39 7.15
CA ILE A 183 -9.31 14.03 6.13
C ILE A 183 -8.46 14.93 5.24
N GLY A 184 -7.69 15.83 5.86
CA GLY A 184 -6.79 16.75 5.14
C GLY A 184 -5.74 16.02 4.30
N GLY A 185 -5.12 14.98 4.84
CA GLY A 185 -4.13 14.14 4.18
C GLY A 185 -4.69 13.36 3.00
N TYR A 186 -5.89 12.78 3.11
CA TYR A 186 -6.54 12.10 1.98
C TYR A 186 -6.94 13.08 0.88
N ILE A 187 -7.48 14.25 1.23
CA ILE A 187 -7.77 15.32 0.27
C ILE A 187 -6.47 15.75 -0.41
N PHE A 188 -5.42 16.03 0.35
CA PHE A 188 -4.10 16.39 -0.19
C PHE A 188 -3.57 15.34 -1.17
N MET A 189 -3.58 14.06 -0.80
CA MET A 189 -3.15 12.96 -1.68
C MET A 189 -3.97 12.91 -2.97
N SER A 190 -5.26 13.24 -2.93
CA SER A 190 -6.11 13.29 -4.14
C SER A 190 -5.78 14.46 -5.08
N THR A 191 -5.16 15.53 -4.57
CA THR A 191 -4.73 16.68 -5.39
C THR A 191 -3.39 16.46 -6.11
N ARG A 192 -2.64 15.41 -5.73
CA ARG A 192 -1.36 15.10 -6.36
C ARG A 192 -1.58 14.68 -7.81
N SER A 193 -0.99 15.41 -8.75
CA SER A 193 -1.05 15.05 -10.16
C SER A 193 -0.25 13.77 -10.42
N ARG A 194 -0.64 12.98 -11.43
CA ARG A 194 0.14 11.84 -11.91
C ARG A 194 1.47 12.26 -12.56
N ALA A 195 1.63 13.56 -12.87
CA ALA A 195 2.80 14.08 -13.53
C ALA A 195 3.91 14.33 -12.49
N LYS A 196 5.09 13.78 -12.81
CA LYS A 196 6.37 13.75 -12.07
C LYS A 196 6.92 15.11 -11.62
N SER A 197 6.16 15.95 -10.93
CA SER A 197 6.78 16.97 -10.09
C SER A 197 7.18 16.28 -8.79
N ASP A 198 8.48 16.04 -8.62
CA ASP A 198 9.05 15.43 -7.41
C ASP A 198 8.92 16.35 -6.18
N THR A 199 8.45 17.59 -6.38
CA THR A 199 8.25 18.57 -5.33
C THR A 199 6.85 18.46 -4.74
N LEU A 200 6.81 18.21 -3.44
CA LEU A 200 5.58 18.18 -2.64
C LEU A 200 5.14 19.62 -2.34
N ASN A 201 3.85 19.92 -2.47
CA ASN A 201 3.31 21.21 -2.00
C ASN A 201 3.08 21.15 -0.48
N GLU A 202 4.15 21.41 0.28
CA GLU A 202 4.13 21.37 1.76
C GLU A 202 3.18 22.41 2.36
N GLU A 203 3.11 23.60 1.76
CA GLU A 203 2.21 24.67 2.22
C GLU A 203 0.74 24.24 2.15
N LEU A 204 0.33 23.62 1.04
CA LEU A 204 -1.02 23.08 0.91
C LEU A 204 -1.27 21.95 1.92
N PHE A 205 -0.30 21.07 2.13
CA PHE A 205 -0.43 20.01 3.15
C PHE A 205 -0.65 20.62 4.54
N HIS A 206 0.18 21.59 4.95
CA HIS A 206 0.04 22.27 6.23
C HIS A 206 -1.24 23.09 6.35
N LYS A 207 -1.77 23.63 5.24
CA LYS A 207 -3.08 24.29 5.25
C LYS A 207 -4.23 23.31 5.47
N LEU A 208 -4.12 22.08 4.97
CA LEU A 208 -5.15 21.05 5.08
C LEU A 208 -5.07 20.25 6.39
N THR A 209 -3.88 20.15 7.01
CA THR A 209 -3.67 19.35 8.23
C THR A 209 -3.31 20.20 9.46
N GLY A 210 -2.91 21.44 9.25
CA GLY A 210 -2.72 22.45 10.28
C GLY A 210 -4.06 23.08 10.62
N GLY A 211 -4.39 23.07 11.91
CA GLY A 211 -5.50 23.86 12.42
C GLY A 211 -5.29 25.32 12.02
N HIS A 212 -6.28 25.93 11.39
CA HIS A 212 -6.28 27.39 11.29
C HIS A 212 -6.54 27.89 12.70
N ASP A 213 -5.49 28.32 13.41
CA ASP A 213 -5.66 29.16 14.58
C ASP A 213 -6.31 30.44 14.05
N ALA A 214 -7.61 30.59 14.29
CA ALA A 214 -8.27 31.85 14.11
C ALA A 214 -7.62 32.81 15.13
N LEU A 215 -6.72 33.67 14.63
CA LEU A 215 -6.30 34.88 15.32
C LEU A 215 -7.51 35.77 15.62
#